data_AF-Q6X9T1-F1
#
_entry.id   AF-Q6X9T1-F1
#
_cell.length_a   1.000
_cell.length_b   1.000
_cell.length_c   1.000
_cell.angle_alpha   90.00
_cell.angle_beta   90.00
_cell.angle_gamma   90.00
#
_symmetry.space_group_name_H-M   'P 1'
#
loop_
_entity.id
_entity.type
_entity.pdbx_description
1 polymer ?
#
loop_
_entity_poly.entity_id
_entity_poly.type
_entity_poly.pdbx_seq_one_letter_code
_entity_poly.pdbx_strand_id
1 'polypeptide(L)'
;SNTIKQKVAEIAAQLEHYPKATEIFEDIARQSINNNLLKYSVRGILLNAGICQLCRADTVAIQNSLERYQEIDPTFSGTREYKLLADLAASMDDGDVAKFTDAIKEFDGMTR
;
A
#
# COMPACT_ATOMS: atom_id res chain seq x y z
N SER A 1 -11.20 4.55 -17.28
CA SER A 1 -9.75 4.66 -17.51
C SER A 1 -8.94 4.01 -16.38
N ASN A 2 -9.18 4.39 -15.12
CA ASN A 2 -8.41 3.86 -13.97
C ASN A 2 -8.58 2.34 -13.72
N THR A 3 -9.73 1.75 -14.05
CA THR A 3 -10.00 0.31 -13.89
C THR A 3 -9.04 -0.57 -14.71
N ILE A 4 -8.68 -0.13 -15.93
CA ILE A 4 -7.73 -0.86 -16.78
C ILE A 4 -6.31 -0.72 -16.23
N LYS A 5 -5.92 0.50 -15.82
CA LYS A 5 -4.62 0.74 -15.18
C LYS A 5 -4.45 -0.12 -13.92
N GLN A 6 -5.49 -0.24 -13.10
CA GLN A 6 -5.47 -1.08 -11.90
C GLN A 6 -5.24 -2.55 -12.26
N LYS A 7 -5.91 -3.06 -13.30
CA LYS A 7 -5.69 -4.43 -13.78
C LYS A 7 -4.25 -4.65 -14.27
N VAL A 8 -3.67 -3.66 -14.95
CA VAL A 8 -2.26 -3.72 -15.37
C VAL A 8 -1.32 -3.75 -14.16
N ALA A 9 -1.60 -2.97 -13.12
CA ALA A 9 -0.81 -2.97 -11.89
C ALA A 9 -0.90 -4.32 -11.14
N GLU A 10 -2.09 -4.90 -11.04
CA GLU A 10 -2.31 -6.24 -10.45
C GLU A 10 -1.51 -7.32 -11.21
N ILE A 11 -1.56 -7.32 -12.54
CA ILE A 11 -0.79 -8.27 -13.37
C ILE A 11 0.72 -8.02 -13.19
N ALA A 12 1.17 -6.76 -13.18
CA ALA A 12 2.58 -6.44 -12.95
C ALA A 12 3.06 -6.93 -11.58
N ALA A 13 2.27 -6.78 -10.52
CA ALA A 13 2.59 -7.29 -9.19
C ALA A 13 2.68 -8.82 -9.16
N GLN A 14 1.77 -9.53 -9.87
CA GLN A 14 1.81 -10.99 -10.00
C GLN A 14 3.02 -11.51 -10.78
N LEU A 15 3.53 -10.70 -11.72
CA LEU A 15 4.76 -10.98 -12.47
C LEU A 15 6.02 -10.54 -11.72
N GLU A 16 5.92 -10.19 -10.42
CA GLU A 16 7.03 -9.70 -9.59
C GLU A 16 7.65 -8.38 -10.09
N HIS A 17 6.98 -7.68 -11.01
CA HIS A 17 7.39 -6.36 -11.50
C HIS A 17 6.93 -5.27 -10.52
N TYR A 18 7.29 -5.42 -9.23
CA TYR A 18 6.83 -4.57 -8.14
C TYR A 18 7.10 -3.07 -8.34
N PRO A 19 8.27 -2.62 -8.85
CA PRO A 19 8.51 -1.19 -9.08
C PRO A 19 7.49 -0.57 -10.04
N LYS A 20 7.15 -1.31 -11.11
CA LYS A 20 6.18 -0.87 -12.10
C LYS A 20 4.75 -0.91 -11.56
N ALA A 21 4.42 -1.93 -10.79
CA ALA A 21 3.11 -2.02 -10.13
C ALA A 21 2.90 -0.84 -9.16
N THR A 22 3.90 -0.52 -8.32
CA THR A 22 3.85 0.61 -7.40
C THR A 22 3.65 1.93 -8.13
N GLU A 23 4.43 2.21 -9.18
CA GLU A 23 4.30 3.44 -9.96
C GLU A 23 2.87 3.62 -10.51
N ILE A 24 2.30 2.55 -11.07
CA ILE A 24 0.93 2.59 -11.61
C ILE A 24 -0.09 2.81 -10.49
N PHE A 25 0.04 2.14 -9.35
CA PHE A 25 -0.87 2.34 -8.22
C PHE A 25 -0.77 3.77 -7.66
N GLU A 26 0.43 4.32 -7.50
CA GLU A 26 0.64 5.71 -7.06
C GLU A 26 0.03 6.72 -8.04
N ASP A 27 0.18 6.52 -9.36
CA ASP A 27 -0.45 7.36 -10.38
C ASP A 27 -1.98 7.32 -10.30
N ILE A 28 -2.56 6.12 -10.13
CA ILE A 28 -4.01 5.99 -9.96
C ILE A 28 -4.47 6.68 -8.67
N ALA A 29 -3.74 6.54 -7.57
CA ALA A 29 -4.07 7.19 -6.30
C ALA A 29 -4.08 8.72 -6.43
N ARG A 30 -3.03 9.31 -7.03
CA ARG A 30 -2.92 10.76 -7.29
C ARG A 30 -4.03 11.28 -8.20
N GLN A 31 -4.45 10.51 -9.19
CA GLN A 31 -5.57 10.88 -10.07
C GLN A 31 -6.92 10.73 -9.37
N SER A 32 -7.06 9.75 -8.48
CA SER A 32 -8.33 9.39 -7.85
C SER A 32 -8.64 10.19 -6.58
N ILE A 33 -7.64 10.76 -5.89
CA ILE A 33 -7.87 11.58 -4.68
C ILE A 33 -8.71 12.84 -4.97
N ASN A 34 -8.60 13.38 -6.18
CA ASN A 34 -9.40 14.52 -6.64
C ASN A 34 -10.84 14.15 -7.03
N ASN A 35 -11.18 12.86 -7.03
CA ASN A 35 -12.51 12.36 -7.39
C ASN A 35 -13.21 11.77 -6.16
N ASN A 36 -14.07 12.58 -5.53
CA ASN A 36 -14.75 12.26 -4.25
C ASN A 36 -15.54 10.93 -4.25
N LEU A 37 -15.98 10.44 -5.42
CA LEU A 37 -16.69 9.15 -5.54
C LEU A 37 -15.79 7.94 -5.29
N LEU A 38 -14.46 8.09 -5.39
CA LEU A 38 -13.46 7.03 -5.30
C LEU A 38 -12.58 7.14 -4.04
N LYS A 39 -12.91 8.00 -3.09
CA LYS A 39 -12.04 8.27 -1.93
C LYS A 39 -11.72 7.02 -1.10
N TYR A 40 -12.68 6.09 -0.96
CA TYR A 40 -12.45 4.79 -0.31
C TYR A 40 -11.61 3.83 -1.15
N SER A 41 -11.60 3.96 -2.48
CA SER A 41 -10.72 3.16 -3.33
C SER A 41 -9.27 3.63 -3.25
N VAL A 42 -9.00 4.90 -2.96
CA VAL A 42 -7.63 5.44 -2.88
C VAL A 42 -6.82 4.75 -1.80
N ARG A 43 -7.40 4.51 -0.62
CA ARG A 43 -6.71 3.82 0.49
C ARG A 43 -6.31 2.40 0.12
N GLY A 44 -7.22 1.64 -0.51
CA GLY A 44 -6.91 0.31 -1.02
C GLY A 44 -5.84 0.31 -2.12
N ILE A 45 -5.83 1.34 -2.98
CA ILE A 45 -4.79 1.51 -4.00
C ILE A 45 -3.42 1.80 -3.36
N LEU A 46 -3.36 2.69 -2.37
CA LEU A 46 -2.15 3.00 -1.62
C LEU A 46 -1.65 1.79 -0.81
N LEU A 47 -2.57 1.00 -0.25
CA LEU A 47 -2.24 -0.28 0.38
C LEU A 47 -1.55 -1.23 -0.62
N ASN A 48 -2.12 -1.42 -1.81
CA ASN A 48 -1.53 -2.27 -2.84
C ASN A 48 -0.15 -1.78 -3.29
N ALA A 49 0.02 -0.46 -3.45
CA ALA A 49 1.31 0.16 -3.75
C ALA A 49 2.34 -0.13 -2.65
N GLY A 50 1.94 0.01 -1.37
CA GLY A 50 2.76 -0.30 -0.21
C GLY A 50 3.13 -1.78 -0.10
N ILE A 51 2.20 -2.70 -0.35
CA ILE A 51 2.49 -4.14 -0.36
C ILE A 51 3.54 -4.48 -1.44
N CYS A 52 3.43 -3.88 -2.63
CA CYS A 52 4.45 -4.06 -3.68
C CYS A 52 5.83 -3.57 -3.22
N GLN A 53 5.90 -2.48 -2.45
CA GLN A 53 7.16 -2.02 -1.87
C GLN A 53 7.69 -2.98 -0.79
N LEU A 54 6.82 -3.51 0.08
CA LEU A 54 7.20 -4.52 1.08
C LEU A 54 7.75 -5.79 0.41
N CYS A 55 7.18 -6.24 -0.70
CA CYS A 55 7.68 -7.39 -1.46
C CYS A 55 9.11 -7.20 -2.00
N ARG A 56 9.59 -5.97 -2.13
CA ARG A 56 10.97 -5.67 -2.53
C ARG A 56 11.97 -5.85 -1.39
N ALA A 57 11.51 -6.10 -0.16
CA ALA A 57 12.33 -6.26 1.05
C ALA A 57 13.28 -5.08 1.33
N ASP A 58 12.86 -3.86 0.97
CA ASP A 58 13.59 -2.62 1.21
C ASP A 58 12.81 -1.75 2.20
N THR A 59 13.22 -1.79 3.47
CA THR A 59 12.56 -1.08 4.59
C THR A 59 12.66 0.45 4.45
N VAL A 60 13.72 0.95 3.81
CA VAL A 60 13.89 2.38 3.52
C VAL A 60 12.93 2.82 2.43
N ALA A 61 12.75 2.02 1.38
CA ALA A 61 11.83 2.33 0.29
C ALA A 61 10.37 2.42 0.76
N ILE A 62 9.92 1.49 1.63
CA ILE A 62 8.56 1.55 2.18
C ILE A 62 8.37 2.75 3.10
N GLN A 63 9.35 3.10 3.94
CA GLN A 63 9.25 4.27 4.81
C GLN A 63 9.11 5.57 4.00
N ASN A 64 9.94 5.73 2.96
CA ASN A 64 9.82 6.86 2.02
C ASN A 64 8.49 6.85 1.25
N SER A 65 7.93 5.67 0.95
CA SER A 65 6.60 5.56 0.33
C SER A 65 5.49 5.97 1.29
N LEU A 66 5.57 5.62 2.58
CA LEU A 66 4.58 6.01 3.60
C LEU A 66 4.51 7.52 3.78
N GLU A 67 5.65 8.23 3.72
CA GLU A 67 5.68 9.70 3.71
C GLU A 67 5.00 10.27 2.46
N ARG A 68 5.34 9.76 1.28
CA ARG A 68 4.71 10.16 0.00
C ARG A 68 3.20 9.90 -0.02
N TYR A 69 2.74 8.82 0.60
CA TYR A 69 1.31 8.50 0.64
C TYR A 69 0.53 9.51 1.50
N GLN A 70 1.15 10.06 2.55
CA GLN A 70 0.57 11.14 3.35
C GLN A 70 0.51 12.47 2.57
N GLU A 71 1.44 12.72 1.66
CA GLU A 71 1.35 13.86 0.74
C GLU A 71 0.19 13.70 -0.25
N ILE A 72 -0.11 12.46 -0.68
CA ILE A 72 -1.22 12.17 -1.59
C ILE A 72 -2.56 12.28 -0.86
N ASP A 73 -2.69 11.65 0.31
CA ASP A 73 -3.86 11.72 1.17
C ASP A 73 -3.42 12.02 2.61
N PRO A 74 -3.58 13.26 3.10
CA PRO A 74 -3.23 13.64 4.47
C PRO A 74 -3.97 12.86 5.55
N THR A 75 -5.08 12.20 5.21
CA THR A 75 -5.83 11.36 6.16
C THR A 75 -5.28 9.93 6.24
N PHE A 76 -4.37 9.55 5.33
CA PHE A 76 -3.87 8.18 5.21
C PHE A 76 -3.17 7.69 6.47
N SER A 77 -2.39 8.54 7.16
CA SER A 77 -1.71 8.18 8.41
C SER A 77 -2.66 7.74 9.54
N GLY A 78 -3.92 8.19 9.51
CA GLY A 78 -4.96 7.77 10.46
C GLY A 78 -5.73 6.51 10.03
N THR A 79 -5.34 5.88 8.92
CA THR A 79 -6.04 4.71 8.37
C THR A 79 -5.43 3.40 8.83
N ARG A 80 -6.20 2.33 8.68
CA ARG A 80 -5.81 0.99 9.10
C ARG A 80 -4.82 0.39 8.11
N GLU A 81 -4.93 0.79 6.84
CA GLU A 81 -4.01 0.46 5.75
C GLU A 81 -2.61 1.02 6.01
N TYR A 82 -2.51 2.27 6.47
CA TYR A 82 -1.22 2.85 6.87
C TYR A 82 -0.64 2.10 8.06
N LYS A 83 -1.44 1.86 9.11
CA LYS A 83 -1.00 1.11 10.30
C LYS A 83 -0.43 -0.24 9.90
N LEU A 84 -1.16 -1.00 9.08
CA LEU A 84 -0.70 -2.30 8.58
C LEU A 84 0.66 -2.17 7.88
N LEU A 85 0.79 -1.26 6.90
CA LEU A 85 2.05 -1.10 6.17
C LEU A 85 3.24 -0.73 7.08
N ALA A 86 3.02 0.15 8.05
CA ALA A 86 4.03 0.55 9.02
C ALA A 86 4.44 -0.60 9.94
N ASP A 87 3.47 -1.35 10.47
CA ASP A 87 3.71 -2.52 11.33
C ASP A 87 4.45 -3.62 10.57
N LEU A 88 4.08 -3.88 9.30
CA LEU A 88 4.79 -4.83 8.45
C LEU A 88 6.22 -4.37 8.18
N ALA A 89 6.44 -3.10 7.82
CA ALA A 89 7.78 -2.56 7.60
C ALA A 89 8.68 -2.69 8.84
N ALA A 90 8.17 -2.34 10.03
CA ALA A 90 8.90 -2.48 11.28
C ALA A 90 9.21 -3.94 11.62
N SER A 91 8.25 -4.85 11.44
CA SER A 91 8.47 -6.28 11.69
C SER A 91 9.49 -6.91 10.72
N MET A 92 9.56 -6.43 9.48
CA MET A 92 10.58 -6.85 8.51
C MET A 92 11.97 -6.35 8.89
N ASP A 93 12.10 -5.12 9.40
CA ASP A 93 13.35 -4.55 9.89
C ASP A 93 13.87 -5.29 11.14
N ASP A 94 12.95 -5.62 12.06
CA ASP A 94 13.22 -6.42 13.26
C ASP A 94 13.48 -7.92 12.98
N GLY A 95 13.12 -8.42 11.78
CA GLY A 95 13.12 -9.85 11.45
C GLY A 95 12.09 -10.68 12.25
N ASP A 96 11.06 -10.03 12.79
CA ASP A 96 10.07 -10.65 13.68
C ASP A 96 8.82 -11.13 12.91
N VAL A 97 8.86 -12.40 12.52
CA VAL A 97 7.78 -13.06 11.78
C VAL A 97 6.48 -13.15 12.60
N ALA A 98 6.56 -13.20 13.93
CA ALA A 98 5.38 -13.27 14.79
C ALA A 98 4.63 -11.94 14.75
N LYS A 99 5.35 -10.81 14.94
CA LYS A 99 4.77 -9.46 14.79
C LYS A 99 4.16 -9.25 13.41
N PHE A 100 4.84 -9.68 12.34
CA PHE A 100 4.33 -9.59 10.97
C PHE A 100 2.98 -10.32 10.83
N THR A 101 2.93 -11.56 11.31
CA THR A 101 1.72 -12.40 11.22
C THR A 101 0.58 -11.83 12.05
N ASP A 102 0.87 -11.29 13.22
CA ASP A 102 -0.14 -10.72 14.11
C ASP A 102 -0.71 -9.40 13.57
N ALA A 103 0.11 -8.56 12.93
CA ALA A 103 -0.37 -7.37 12.22
C ALA A 103 -1.36 -7.71 11.09
N ILE A 104 -1.08 -8.77 10.31
CA ILE A 104 -2.01 -9.26 9.28
C ILE A 104 -3.32 -9.75 9.90
N LYS A 105 -3.25 -10.56 10.96
CA LYS A 105 -4.45 -11.06 11.64
C LYS A 105 -5.31 -9.93 12.21
N GLU A 106 -4.68 -8.93 12.82
CA GLU A 106 -5.38 -7.76 13.34
C GLU A 106 -6.12 -7.02 12.20
N PHE A 107 -5.46 -6.83 11.07
CA PHE A 107 -6.06 -6.17 9.92
C PHE A 107 -7.24 -6.99 9.34
N ASP A 108 -7.06 -8.29 9.12
CA ASP A 108 -8.08 -9.17 8.53
C ASP A 108 -9.30 -9.37 9.44
N GLY A 109 -9.08 -9.53 10.76
CA GLY A 109 -10.15 -9.79 11.74
C GLY A 109 -11.18 -8.66 11.89
N MET A 110 -10.85 -7.47 11.40
CA MET A 110 -11.70 -6.29 11.42
C MET A 110 -12.11 -5.82 10.01
N THR A 111 -11.77 -6.59 8.96
CA THR A 111 -12.18 -6.32 7.56
C THR A 111 -13.46 -7.10 7.19
N ARG A 112 -14.05 -7.84 8.15
CA ARG A 112 -15.34 -8.55 8.02
C ARG A 112 -16.56 -7.64 8.13
#